data_AF-X0WJD2-F1
#
_entry.id   AF-X0WJD2-F1
#
_cell.length_a   1.000
_cell.length_b   1.000
_cell.length_c   1.000
_cell.angle_alpha   90.00
_cell.angle_beta   90.00
_cell.angle_gamma   90.00
#
_symmetry.space_group_name_H-M   'P 1'
#
loop_
_entity.id
_entity.type
_entity.pdbx_description
1 polymer ?
#
loop_
_entity_poly.entity_id
_entity_poly.type
_entity_poly.pdbx_seq_one_letter_code
_entity_poly.pdbx_strand_id
1 'polypeptide(L)'
;MLSEIENQILRGISAAKAYQHIENICRFGNRLAGSEADNKAAEYFARTCSEYGLYTYFEEFETDCFEPIACELSLVEPISKNIEYNPMRFSPSTSEEGITSELVDVGAGNEEDYREKDTRNKIVLLRRGFDMTNFLP
;
A
#
# COMPACT_ATOMS: atom_id res chain seq x y z
N MET A 1 40.21 -7.45 3.44
CA MET A 1 40.27 -6.87 4.81
C MET A 1 39.55 -5.54 4.75
N LEU A 2 38.72 -5.23 5.73
CA LEU A 2 38.06 -3.93 5.82
C LEU A 2 39.08 -2.85 6.24
N SER A 3 38.91 -1.65 5.71
CA SER A 3 39.61 -0.43 6.13
C SER A 3 39.21 -0.01 7.54
N GLU A 4 39.99 0.88 8.15
CA GLU A 4 39.71 1.39 9.49
C GLU A 4 38.36 2.13 9.55
N ILE A 5 38.04 2.92 8.52
CA ILE A 5 36.75 3.65 8.45
C ILE A 5 35.56 2.67 8.36
N GLU A 6 35.67 1.60 7.57
CA GLU A 6 34.62 0.58 7.48
C GLU A 6 34.41 -0.12 8.84
N ASN A 7 35.50 -0.43 9.56
CA ASN A 7 35.40 -0.99 10.91
C ASN A 7 34.81 -0.01 11.93
N GLN A 8 35.04 1.29 11.79
CA GLN A 8 34.42 2.32 12.64
C GLN A 8 32.92 2.42 12.37
N ILE A 9 32.51 2.43 11.10
CA ILE A 9 31.09 2.44 10.71
C ILE A 9 30.38 1.21 11.28
N LEU A 10 30.94 0.01 11.08
CA LEU A 10 30.34 -1.23 11.58
C LEU A 10 30.15 -1.22 13.10
N ARG A 11 31.11 -0.68 13.86
CA ARG A 11 31.00 -0.53 15.32
C ARG A 11 29.93 0.50 15.73
N GLY A 12 29.62 1.47 14.88
CA GLY A 12 28.60 2.49 15.12
C GLY A 12 27.16 2.02 14.86
N ILE A 13 26.96 0.91 14.16
CA ILE A 13 25.63 0.37 13.87
C ILE A 13 25.03 -0.26 15.13
N SER A 14 23.79 0.11 15.46
CA SER A 14 23.06 -0.42 16.60
C SER A 14 21.67 -0.87 16.19
N ALA A 15 21.43 -2.18 16.26
CA ALA A 15 20.11 -2.77 16.02
C ALA A 15 19.06 -2.24 17.03
N ALA A 16 19.45 -2.01 18.28
CA ALA A 16 18.58 -1.46 19.31
C ALA A 16 18.11 -0.04 18.97
N LYS A 17 19.02 0.83 18.52
CA LYS A 17 18.65 2.18 18.06
C LYS A 17 17.75 2.13 16.81
N ALA A 18 18.08 1.28 15.85
CA ALA A 18 17.26 1.11 14.65
C ALA A 18 15.82 0.69 15.00
N TYR A 19 15.66 -0.27 15.91
CA TYR A 19 14.35 -0.70 16.40
C TYR A 19 13.61 0.43 17.12
N GLN A 20 14.30 1.19 17.98
CA GLN A 20 13.72 2.34 18.67
C GLN A 20 13.19 3.41 17.70
N HIS A 21 13.90 3.69 16.61
CA HIS A 21 13.41 4.60 15.56
C HIS A 21 12.12 4.06 14.92
N ILE A 22 12.06 2.77 14.61
CA ILE A 22 10.85 2.13 14.06
C ILE A 22 9.68 2.28 15.03
N GLU A 23 9.88 1.97 16.33
CA GLU A 23 8.83 2.11 17.34
C GLU A 23 8.32 3.54 17.45
N ASN A 24 9.22 4.53 17.49
CA ASN A 24 8.83 5.94 17.59
C ASN A 24 8.01 6.38 16.37
N ILE A 25 8.45 6.02 15.17
CA ILE A 25 7.77 6.38 13.92
C ILE A 25 6.41 5.69 13.81
N CYS A 26 6.31 4.41 14.21
CA CYS A 26 5.06 3.66 14.19
C CYS A 26 4.03 4.19 15.20
N ARG A 27 4.45 4.82 16.31
CA ARG A 27 3.53 5.45 17.28
C ARG A 27 2.76 6.64 16.73
N PHE A 28 3.21 7.25 15.63
CA PHE A 28 2.49 8.35 15.00
C PHE A 28 1.23 7.90 14.24
N GLY A 29 1.11 6.61 13.92
CA GLY A 29 -0.03 6.05 13.19
C GLY A 29 0.24 5.83 11.71
N ASN A 30 -0.83 5.81 10.90
CA ASN A 30 -0.76 5.59 9.47
C ASN A 30 -0.20 6.83 8.76
N ARG A 31 0.96 6.69 8.14
CA ARG A 31 1.68 7.75 7.44
C ARG A 31 1.29 7.79 5.96
N LEU A 32 -0.01 7.95 5.70
CA LEU A 32 -0.47 8.29 4.36
C LEU A 32 0.16 9.64 3.98
N ALA A 33 0.63 9.78 2.74
CA ALA A 33 1.29 11.01 2.29
C ALA A 33 0.44 12.25 2.62
N GLY A 34 1.06 13.26 3.25
CA GLY A 34 0.39 14.50 3.65
C GLY A 34 -0.48 14.41 4.92
N SER A 35 -0.59 13.24 5.54
CA SER A 35 -1.31 13.08 6.82
C SER A 35 -0.55 13.71 8.01
N GLU A 36 -1.24 13.95 9.12
CA GLU A 36 -0.61 14.43 10.36
C GLU A 36 0.51 13.48 10.86
N ALA A 37 0.29 12.17 10.72
CA ALA A 37 1.28 11.16 11.11
C ALA A 37 2.53 11.18 10.22
N ASP A 38 2.35 11.44 8.92
CA ASP A 38 3.45 11.62 7.96
C ASP A 38 4.30 12.84 8.33
N ASN A 39 3.66 13.98 8.58
CA ASN A 39 4.34 15.21 9.00
C ASN A 39 5.14 15.01 10.30
N LYS A 40 4.54 14.36 11.32
CA LYS A 40 5.25 14.01 12.58
C LYS A 40 6.45 13.11 12.35
N ALA A 41 6.37 12.16 11.40
CA ALA A 41 7.49 11.29 11.07
C ALA A 41 8.62 12.07 10.37
N ALA A 42 8.28 12.99 9.47
CA ALA A 42 9.24 13.87 8.80
C ALA A 42 9.95 14.80 9.81
N GLU A 43 9.20 15.40 10.74
CA GLU A 43 9.74 16.19 11.85
C GLU A 43 10.68 15.37 12.75
N TYR A 44 10.27 14.15 13.13
CA TYR A 44 11.09 13.24 13.91
C TYR A 44 12.42 12.94 13.21
N PHE A 45 12.38 12.68 11.91
CA PHE A 45 13.56 12.38 11.11
C PHE A 45 14.49 13.59 11.03
N ALA A 46 13.96 14.78 10.67
CA ALA A 46 14.73 16.01 10.58
C ALA A 46 15.43 16.36 11.91
N ARG A 47 14.70 16.25 13.03
CA ARG A 47 15.25 16.46 14.37
C ARG A 47 16.36 15.45 14.68
N THR A 48 16.15 14.16 14.40
CA THR A 48 17.14 13.11 14.65
C THR A 48 18.42 13.32 13.83
N CYS A 49 18.29 13.69 12.55
CA CYS A 49 19.42 14.03 11.70
C CYS A 49 20.18 15.26 12.21
N SER A 50 19.46 16.30 12.66
CA SER A 50 20.06 17.48 13.28
C SER A 50 20.83 17.14 14.56
N GLU A 51 20.31 16.25 15.41
CA GLU A 51 20.99 15.74 16.62
C GLU A 51 22.29 14.99 16.29
N TYR A 52 22.40 14.42 15.09
CA TYR A 52 23.63 13.80 14.58
C TYR A 52 24.56 14.79 13.85
N GLY A 53 24.23 16.08 13.84
CA GLY A 53 25.05 17.12 13.21
C GLY A 53 24.87 17.24 11.69
N LEU A 54 23.80 16.67 11.14
CA LEU A 54 23.47 16.80 9.72
C LEU A 54 22.61 18.04 9.47
N TYR A 55 22.83 18.70 8.33
CA TYR A 55 21.94 19.76 7.85
C TYR A 55 20.64 19.16 7.31
N THR A 56 19.50 19.73 7.68
CA THR A 56 18.18 19.28 7.25
C THR A 56 17.32 20.46 6.83
N TYR A 57 16.50 20.27 5.80
CA TYR A 57 15.46 21.21 5.37
C TYR A 57 14.25 20.42 4.86
N PHE A 58 13.09 21.08 4.82
CA PHE A 58 11.86 20.52 4.27
C PHE A 58 11.65 21.06 2.87
N GLU A 59 11.24 20.19 1.96
CA GLU A 59 10.80 20.52 0.61
C GLU A 59 9.37 20.02 0.44
N GLU A 60 8.47 20.93 0.08
CA GLU A 60 7.05 20.64 -0.06
C GLU A 60 6.70 20.45 -1.53
N PHE A 61 5.84 19.47 -1.81
CA PHE A 61 5.30 19.21 -3.13
C PHE A 61 3.88 18.66 -3.03
N GLU A 62 3.09 18.85 -4.09
CA GLU A 62 1.72 18.35 -4.18
C GLU A 62 1.69 16.98 -4.85
N THR A 63 0.83 16.09 -4.37
CA THR A 63 0.62 14.76 -4.95
C THR A 63 -0.79 14.24 -4.66
N ASP A 64 -1.32 13.44 -5.58
CA ASP A 64 -2.61 12.81 -5.40
C ASP A 64 -2.54 11.74 -4.31
N CYS A 65 -3.41 11.88 -3.30
CA CYS A 65 -3.53 10.95 -2.19
C CYS A 65 -4.88 10.23 -2.26
N PHE A 66 -4.93 9.01 -1.75
CA PHE A 66 -6.13 8.19 -1.72
C PHE A 66 -6.34 7.63 -0.32
N GLU A 67 -7.44 8.04 0.31
CA GLU A 67 -7.90 7.54 1.60
C GLU A 67 -9.31 6.96 1.45
N PRO A 68 -9.48 5.63 1.63
CA PRO A 68 -10.81 5.03 1.69
C PRO A 68 -11.56 5.51 2.93
N ILE A 69 -12.75 6.09 2.73
CA ILE A 69 -13.62 6.53 3.84
C ILE A 69 -14.47 5.36 4.36
N ALA A 70 -15.04 4.58 3.44
CA ALA A 70 -15.85 3.41 3.75
C ALA A 70 -15.73 2.38 2.62
N CYS A 71 -15.83 1.10 2.97
CA CYS A 71 -15.75 0.00 2.03
C CYS A 71 -16.61 -1.17 2.53
N GLU A 72 -17.49 -1.69 1.66
CA GLU A 72 -18.26 -2.91 1.91
C GLU A 72 -18.31 -3.78 0.65
N LEU A 73 -18.16 -5.09 0.84
CA LEU A 73 -18.29 -6.10 -0.20
C LEU A 73 -19.00 -7.31 0.38
N SER A 74 -20.02 -7.80 -0.31
CA SER A 74 -20.77 -8.98 0.11
C SER A 74 -21.16 -9.85 -1.07
N LEU A 75 -21.13 -11.17 -0.88
CA LEU A 75 -21.88 -12.09 -1.70
C LEU A 75 -23.34 -12.05 -1.24
N VAL A 76 -24.26 -11.77 -2.14
CA VAL A 76 -25.70 -11.71 -1.85
C VAL A 76 -26.33 -13.08 -2.05
N GLU A 77 -26.00 -13.73 -3.17
CA GLU A 77 -26.46 -15.07 -3.54
C GLU A 77 -25.28 -15.94 -4.01
N PRO A 78 -25.37 -17.28 -3.87
CA PRO A 78 -26.44 -18.04 -3.21
C PRO A 78 -26.36 -18.02 -1.67
N ILE A 79 -25.29 -17.44 -1.11
CA ILE A 79 -25.08 -17.35 0.33
C ILE A 79 -24.76 -15.89 0.67
N SER A 80 -25.59 -15.29 1.54
CA SER A 80 -25.33 -13.97 2.10
C SER A 80 -24.08 -14.01 2.98
N LYS A 81 -22.99 -13.40 2.50
CA LYS A 81 -21.71 -13.39 3.20
C LYS A 81 -20.94 -12.10 2.96
N ASN A 82 -20.55 -11.43 4.03
CA ASN A 82 -19.64 -10.29 3.96
C ASN A 82 -18.20 -10.75 3.67
N ILE A 83 -17.50 -9.99 2.86
CA ILE A 83 -16.11 -10.22 2.46
C ILE A 83 -15.28 -9.05 2.99
N GLU A 84 -14.28 -9.37 3.82
CA GLU A 84 -13.23 -8.41 4.14
C GLU A 84 -12.44 -8.10 2.87
N TYR A 85 -12.38 -6.83 2.51
CA TYR A 85 -11.59 -6.39 1.36
C TYR A 85 -11.00 -5.01 1.62
N ASN A 86 -9.96 -4.69 0.84
CA ASN A 86 -9.42 -3.35 0.74
C ASN A 86 -9.66 -2.85 -0.68
N PRO A 87 -10.18 -1.63 -0.86
CA PRO A 87 -10.36 -1.07 -2.20
C PRO A 87 -9.01 -0.88 -2.89
N MET A 88 -9.00 -1.02 -4.21
CA MET A 88 -7.82 -0.68 -5.00
C MET A 88 -7.57 0.82 -4.89
N ARG A 89 -6.30 1.23 -4.74
CA ARG A 89 -5.96 2.65 -4.68
C ARG A 89 -6.47 3.37 -5.93
N PHE A 90 -7.03 4.56 -5.71
CA PHE A 90 -7.64 5.40 -6.75
C PHE A 90 -8.87 4.80 -7.43
N SER A 91 -9.48 3.74 -6.86
CA SER A 91 -10.80 3.31 -7.33
C SER A 91 -11.82 4.41 -7.05
N PRO A 92 -12.72 4.73 -8.01
CA PRO A 92 -13.80 5.66 -7.74
C PRO A 92 -14.74 5.08 -6.67
N SER A 93 -15.43 5.97 -5.96
CA SER A 93 -16.52 5.56 -5.06
C SER A 93 -17.70 5.04 -5.89
N THR A 94 -18.41 4.05 -5.35
CA THR A 94 -19.77 3.75 -5.82
C THR A 94 -20.72 4.87 -5.40
N SER A 95 -21.96 4.87 -5.93
CA SER A 95 -23.00 5.70 -5.33
C SER A 95 -23.35 5.23 -3.91
N GLU A 96 -24.14 6.01 -3.19
CA GLU A 96 -24.60 5.67 -1.83
C GLU A 96 -25.43 4.37 -1.82
N GLU A 97 -26.13 4.05 -2.91
CA GLU A 97 -26.89 2.81 -3.07
C GLU A 97 -26.00 1.58 -3.34
N GLY A 98 -24.71 1.79 -3.62
CA GLY A 98 -23.78 0.74 -3.99
C GLY A 98 -24.03 0.15 -5.39
N ILE A 99 -23.32 -0.93 -5.70
CA ILE A 99 -23.50 -1.67 -6.95
C ILE A 99 -23.72 -3.14 -6.59
N THR A 100 -24.86 -3.69 -7.02
CA THR A 100 -25.14 -5.13 -6.95
C THR A 100 -25.33 -5.65 -8.36
N SER A 101 -24.53 -6.64 -8.76
CA SER A 101 -24.63 -7.28 -10.06
C SER A 101 -24.04 -8.68 -10.02
N GLU A 102 -24.25 -9.43 -11.10
CA GLU A 102 -23.68 -10.77 -11.27
C GLU A 102 -22.14 -10.71 -11.26
N LEU A 103 -21.52 -11.72 -10.62
CA LEU A 103 -20.07 -11.87 -10.57
C LEU A 103 -19.59 -12.78 -11.70
N VAL A 104 -18.65 -12.30 -12.52
CA VAL A 104 -18.04 -13.08 -13.62
C VAL A 104 -16.57 -13.31 -13.34
N ASP A 105 -16.14 -14.58 -13.25
CA ASP A 105 -14.72 -14.94 -13.15
C ASP A 105 -14.03 -14.72 -14.52
N VAL A 106 -13.07 -13.81 -14.57
CA VAL A 106 -12.29 -13.44 -15.76
C VAL A 106 -10.84 -13.93 -15.69
N GLY A 107 -10.54 -14.96 -14.89
CA GLY A 107 -9.21 -15.57 -14.86
C GLY A 107 -8.12 -14.58 -14.47
N ALA A 108 -7.10 -14.42 -15.31
CA ALA A 108 -6.00 -13.47 -15.08
C ALA A 108 -6.38 -12.02 -15.47
N GLY A 109 -7.51 -11.84 -16.16
CA GLY A 109 -7.94 -10.54 -16.68
C GLY A 109 -7.20 -10.11 -17.94
N ASN A 110 -6.62 -11.05 -18.70
CA ASN A 110 -6.05 -10.78 -20.02
C ASN A 110 -7.17 -10.58 -21.04
N GLU A 111 -6.88 -9.94 -22.18
CA GLU A 111 -7.88 -9.68 -23.23
C GLU A 111 -8.63 -10.96 -23.69
N GLU A 112 -7.92 -12.08 -23.79
CA GLU A 112 -8.50 -13.38 -24.16
C GLU A 112 -9.49 -13.91 -23.14
N ASP A 113 -9.32 -13.60 -21.85
CA ASP A 113 -10.20 -14.07 -20.78
C ASP A 113 -11.62 -13.49 -20.86
N TYR A 114 -11.82 -12.44 -21.67
CA TYR A 114 -13.10 -11.75 -21.88
C TYR A 114 -13.83 -12.18 -23.16
N ARG A 115 -13.16 -12.81 -24.14
CA ARG A 115 -13.72 -13.00 -25.49
C ARG A 115 -15.03 -13.78 -25.53
N GLU A 116 -15.21 -14.70 -24.59
CA GLU A 116 -16.41 -15.56 -24.51
C GLU A 116 -17.28 -15.25 -23.29
N LYS A 117 -17.06 -14.10 -22.61
CA LYS A 117 -17.77 -13.74 -21.38
C LYS A 117 -18.54 -12.43 -21.55
N ASP A 118 -19.84 -12.48 -21.31
CA ASP A 118 -20.63 -11.26 -21.16
C ASP A 118 -20.33 -10.62 -19.81
N THR A 119 -19.59 -9.52 -19.85
CA THR A 119 -19.17 -8.73 -18.67
C THR A 119 -19.88 -7.37 -18.60
N ARG A 120 -20.79 -7.09 -19.54
CA ARG A 120 -21.45 -5.79 -19.59
C ARG A 120 -22.35 -5.61 -18.36
N ASN A 121 -22.14 -4.52 -17.62
CA ASN A 121 -22.87 -4.19 -16.40
C ASN A 121 -22.75 -5.25 -15.28
N LYS A 122 -21.69 -6.07 -15.29
CA LYS A 122 -21.41 -7.09 -14.28
C LYS A 122 -20.17 -6.73 -13.46
N ILE A 123 -20.04 -7.34 -12.28
CA ILE A 123 -18.83 -7.23 -11.45
C ILE A 123 -17.89 -8.35 -11.88
N VAL A 124 -16.61 -8.04 -12.11
CA VAL A 124 -15.62 -9.05 -12.52
C VAL A 124 -14.77 -9.50 -11.33
N LEU A 125 -14.53 -10.81 -11.24
CA LEU A 125 -13.54 -11.40 -10.35
C LEU A 125 -12.31 -11.79 -11.18
N LEU A 126 -11.17 -11.15 -10.88
CA LEU A 126 -9.89 -11.51 -11.48
C LEU A 126 -8.94 -12.04 -10.41
N ARG A 127 -8.05 -12.93 -10.82
CA ARG A 127 -6.98 -13.48 -9.98
C ARG A 127 -5.68 -12.78 -10.32
N ARG A 128 -5.15 -12.06 -9.34
CA ARG A 128 -3.82 -11.47 -9.44
C ARG A 128 -2.77 -12.57 -9.39
N GLY A 129 -2.04 -12.77 -10.47
CA GLY A 129 -0.94 -13.72 -10.55
C GLY A 129 -0.16 -13.55 -11.85
N PHE A 130 1.12 -13.94 -11.82
CA PHE A 130 1.91 -14.13 -13.04
C PHE A 130 1.67 -15.55 -13.54
N ASP A 131 1.49 -15.71 -14.85
CA ASP A 131 1.49 -17.03 -15.46
C ASP A 131 2.92 -17.61 -15.39
N MET A 132 3.12 -18.56 -14.48
CA MET A 132 4.41 -19.24 -14.27
C MET A 132 4.82 -20.09 -15.49
N THR A 133 3.93 -20.30 -16.47
CA THR A 133 4.23 -21.06 -17.69
C THR A 133 5.17 -20.33 -18.66
N ASN A 134 5.37 -19.01 -18.50
CA ASN A 134 6.25 -18.23 -19.37
C ASN A 134 7.72 -18.11 -18.90
N PHE A 135 8.10 -18.77 -17.80
CA PHE A 135 9.44 -18.67 -17.20
C PHE A 135 10.21 -19.99 -17.11
N LEU A 136 9.74 -21.06 -17.75
CA LEU A 136 10.52 -22.28 -17.92
C LEU A 136 10.83 -22.49 -19.42
N PRO A 137 12.08 -22.37 -19.86
CA PRO A 137 12.52 -23.05 -21.08
C PRO A 137 12.46 -24.58 -20.92
#